data_AF-B4JWZ3-F1
#
_entry.id   AF-B4JWZ3-F1
#
_cell.length_a   1.000
_cell.length_b   1.000
_cell.length_c   1.000
_cell.angle_alpha   90.00
_cell.angle_beta   90.00
_cell.angle_gamma   90.00
#
_symmetry.space_group_name_H-M   'P 1'
#
loop_
_entity.id
_entity.type
_entity.pdbx_description
1 polymer ?
#
loop_
_entity_poly.entity_id
_entity_poly.type
_entity_poly.pdbx_seq_one_letter_code
_entity_poly.pdbx_strand_id
1 'polypeptide(L)'
;MPTERRLAKECVRCKRDFLVDELSGQYMTREECSYHWGKYHRCYDGSNWISRWTCCSATSETARCCTRNELHVWSGSVVGVNGPYHDFVHTRPRLQPTTAASQAVYALDCEMSYTGRGLDVTKVSLVALNGQLVYEHYVRPDADIVDYNTRYSGVTAKDLRSSGVKTLAEVQRDLLELIDADTILIGHGLDNDLRALRLVHHTLIDTSIAFPHSSGFPYRRALRHLTKTHLNREIQSGDGATGHSSFEDSRACMELMLWRVRCELEADSSWDD
;
A
#
# COMPACT_ATOMS: atom_id res chain seq x y z
N MET A 1 14.82 21.45 28.86
CA MET A 1 14.13 21.70 27.59
C MET A 1 14.49 20.55 26.66
N PRO A 2 13.54 19.76 26.14
CA PRO A 2 13.87 18.78 25.10
C PRO A 2 14.45 19.57 23.92
N THR A 3 15.66 19.23 23.51
CA THR A 3 16.33 19.89 22.38
C THR A 3 15.54 19.54 21.12
N GLU A 4 14.82 20.49 20.53
CA GLU A 4 14.11 20.30 19.25
C GLU A 4 15.12 19.80 18.20
N ARG A 5 14.98 18.55 17.77
CA ARG A 5 15.84 17.96 16.75
C ARG A 5 15.13 18.08 15.41
N ARG A 6 15.62 18.99 14.58
CA ARG A 6 15.07 19.28 13.26
C ARG A 6 15.49 18.21 12.27
N LEU A 7 14.52 17.60 11.59
CA LEU A 7 14.79 16.61 10.56
C LEU A 7 14.21 17.07 9.22
N ALA A 8 15.08 17.23 8.22
CA ALA A 8 14.68 17.55 6.86
C ALA A 8 14.15 16.31 6.14
N LYS A 9 13.01 16.46 5.46
CA LYS A 9 12.33 15.41 4.69
C LYS A 9 11.98 15.92 3.30
N GLU A 10 12.15 15.07 2.29
CA GLU A 10 11.70 15.39 0.92
C GLU A 10 10.22 15.04 0.76
N CYS A 11 9.41 15.98 0.26
CA CYS A 11 8.01 15.73 -0.05
C CYS A 11 7.86 14.76 -1.22
N VAL A 12 7.14 13.66 -1.03
CA VAL A 12 6.96 12.64 -2.10
C VAL A 12 6.14 13.15 -3.29
N ARG A 13 5.42 14.27 -3.14
CA ARG A 13 4.55 14.86 -4.17
C ARG A 13 5.22 15.96 -4.98
N CYS A 14 5.76 16.98 -4.30
CA CYS A 14 6.34 18.16 -4.96
C CYS A 14 7.87 18.18 -4.97
N LYS A 15 8.54 17.21 -4.30
CA LYS A 15 10.00 17.09 -4.22
C LYS A 15 10.71 18.22 -3.49
N ARG A 16 9.98 19.10 -2.79
CA ARG A 16 10.57 20.11 -1.91
C ARG A 16 10.83 19.55 -0.52
N ASP A 17 11.87 20.06 0.12
CA ASP A 17 12.18 19.72 1.50
C ASP A 17 11.30 20.48 2.49
N PHE A 18 10.99 19.83 3.62
CA PHE A 18 10.27 20.41 4.75
C PHE A 18 10.84 19.87 6.06
N LEU A 19 10.53 20.53 7.18
CA LEU A 19 11.07 20.20 8.50
C LEU A 19 10.00 19.62 9.43
N VAL A 20 10.34 18.51 10.07
CA VAL A 20 9.59 17.90 11.16
C VAL A 20 10.47 17.73 12.39
N ASP A 21 9.86 17.73 13.58
CA ASP A 21 10.53 17.32 14.80
C ASP A 21 10.77 15.80 14.77
N GLU A 22 12.02 15.39 15.00
CA GLU A 22 12.46 14.00 14.85
C GLU A 22 11.72 13.03 15.79
N LEU A 23 11.36 13.46 17.00
CA LEU A 23 10.80 12.60 18.04
C LEU A 23 9.27 12.54 17.97
N SER A 24 8.62 13.69 17.84
CA SER A 24 7.16 13.78 17.83
C SER A 24 6.57 13.54 16.44
N GLY A 25 7.29 13.91 15.38
CA GLY A 25 6.76 14.00 14.01
C GLY A 25 5.97 15.28 13.75
N GLN A 26 5.97 16.26 14.67
CA GLN A 26 5.26 17.51 14.47
C GLN A 26 5.91 18.36 13.37
N TYR A 27 5.10 19.02 12.53
CA TYR A 27 5.58 19.88 11.45
C TYR A 27 6.11 21.19 12.02
N MET A 28 7.36 21.52 11.67
CA MET A 28 7.97 22.81 12.01
C MET A 28 7.73 23.84 10.92
N THR A 29 7.66 23.39 9.66
CA THR A 29 7.32 24.22 8.49
C THR A 29 5.91 23.90 8.02
N ARG A 30 5.08 24.93 7.78
CA ARG A 30 3.67 24.78 7.35
C ARG A 30 3.41 25.37 5.96
N GLU A 31 4.36 25.15 5.05
CA GLU A 31 4.25 25.60 3.67
C GLU A 31 3.23 24.77 2.88
N GLU A 32 2.49 25.44 1.99
CA GLU A 32 1.52 24.77 1.12
C GLU A 32 2.23 23.93 0.05
N CYS A 33 1.86 22.66 -0.04
CA CYS A 33 2.37 21.74 -1.04
C CYS A 33 1.53 21.81 -2.32
N SER A 34 2.10 22.41 -3.36
CA SER A 34 1.54 22.44 -4.72
C SER A 34 2.16 21.36 -5.61
N TYR A 35 1.35 20.51 -6.26
CA TYR A 35 1.81 19.40 -7.10
C TYR A 35 0.80 18.97 -8.17
N HIS A 36 1.23 18.08 -9.07
CA HIS A 36 0.38 17.31 -9.97
C HIS A 36 0.32 15.86 -9.49
N TRP A 37 -0.88 15.35 -9.23
CA TRP A 37 -1.06 13.95 -8.81
C TRP A 37 -1.09 12.96 -9.97
N GLY A 38 -1.40 13.45 -11.17
CA GLY A 38 -1.47 12.64 -12.37
C GLY A 38 -0.09 12.25 -12.89
N LYS A 39 -0.03 11.28 -13.79
CA LYS A 39 1.21 10.96 -14.50
C LYS A 39 1.40 11.93 -15.66
N TYR A 40 2.66 12.26 -15.95
CA TYR A 40 3.00 12.99 -17.17
C TYR A 40 3.16 11.97 -18.30
N HIS A 41 2.24 11.97 -19.26
CA HIS A 41 2.19 10.98 -20.33
C HIS A 41 2.16 11.65 -21.70
N ARG A 42 2.75 10.97 -22.68
CA ARG A 42 2.81 11.41 -24.07
C ARG A 42 1.58 10.89 -24.81
N CYS A 43 0.75 11.78 -25.33
CA CYS A 43 -0.43 11.46 -26.11
C CYS A 43 -0.34 12.08 -27.51
N TYR A 44 -1.05 11.49 -28.46
CA TYR A 44 -1.17 12.01 -29.83
C TYR A 44 -2.47 12.83 -29.91
N ASP A 45 -2.38 14.10 -30.30
CA ASP A 45 -3.53 15.00 -30.35
C ASP A 45 -4.23 15.03 -31.72
N GLY A 46 -3.84 14.14 -32.63
CA GLY A 46 -4.27 14.11 -34.02
C GLY A 46 -3.24 14.68 -34.99
N SER A 47 -2.34 15.56 -34.54
CA SER A 47 -1.30 16.17 -35.39
C SER A 47 0.12 15.98 -34.85
N ASN A 48 0.30 16.10 -33.54
CA ASN A 48 1.59 16.05 -32.87
C ASN A 48 1.53 15.18 -31.62
N TRP A 49 2.70 14.69 -31.22
CA TRP A 49 2.86 14.06 -29.92
C TRP A 49 3.10 15.13 -28.86
N ILE A 50 2.18 15.27 -27.91
CA ILE A 50 2.26 16.24 -26.82
C ILE A 50 2.30 15.49 -25.49
N SER A 51 3.09 15.98 -24.54
CA SER A 51 3.11 15.46 -23.17
C SER A 51 2.20 16.28 -22.27
N ARG A 52 1.23 15.62 -21.63
CA ARG A 52 0.23 16.24 -20.75
C ARG A 52 0.10 15.49 -19.44
N TRP A 53 -0.19 16.23 -18.37
CA TRP A 53 -0.53 15.64 -17.08
C TRP A 53 -1.92 15.01 -17.12
N THR A 54 -2.07 13.76 -16.66
CA THR A 54 -3.40 13.11 -16.61
C THR A 54 -4.38 13.79 -15.66
N CYS A 55 -3.91 14.63 -14.73
CA CYS A 55 -4.75 15.28 -13.73
C CYS A 55 -5.42 16.57 -14.17
N CYS A 56 -4.86 17.28 -15.15
CA CYS A 56 -5.34 18.60 -15.57
C CYS A 56 -5.13 18.89 -17.06
N SER A 57 -4.55 17.95 -17.80
CA SER A 57 -4.20 18.08 -19.21
C SER A 57 -3.23 19.22 -19.55
N ALA A 58 -2.66 19.90 -18.54
CA ALA A 58 -1.65 20.93 -18.73
C ALA A 58 -0.36 20.37 -19.33
N THR A 59 0.32 21.20 -20.12
CA THR A 59 1.65 20.94 -20.69
C THR A 59 2.74 21.49 -19.77
N SER A 60 4.00 21.12 -20.01
CA SER A 60 5.15 21.62 -19.22
C SER A 60 5.29 23.14 -19.23
N GLU A 61 4.83 23.81 -20.29
CA GLU A 61 4.91 25.27 -20.46
C GLU A 61 3.83 26.02 -19.66
N THR A 62 2.73 25.36 -19.32
CA THR A 62 1.59 25.93 -18.57
C THR A 62 1.55 25.43 -17.12
N ALA A 63 2.65 24.86 -16.62
CA ALA A 63 2.79 24.01 -15.44
C ALA A 63 2.57 24.68 -14.07
N ARG A 64 1.51 25.47 -13.91
CA ARG A 64 0.98 25.72 -12.57
C ARG A 64 0.42 24.40 -12.04
N CYS A 65 0.91 23.98 -10.88
CA CYS A 65 0.40 22.81 -10.17
C CYS A 65 -1.12 22.90 -10.00
N CYS A 66 -1.83 21.82 -10.31
CA CYS A 66 -3.29 21.79 -10.30
C CYS A 66 -3.88 21.31 -8.96
N THR A 67 -3.03 20.95 -8.00
CA THR A 67 -3.47 20.42 -6.70
C THR A 67 -2.62 21.00 -5.59
N ARG A 68 -3.28 21.28 -4.47
CA ARG A 68 -2.70 21.94 -3.31
C ARG A 68 -3.10 21.19 -2.05
N ASN A 69 -2.15 21.09 -1.15
CA ASN A 69 -2.30 20.53 0.18
C ASN A 69 -1.73 21.49 1.20
N GLU A 70 -2.34 21.56 2.38
CA GLU A 70 -1.88 22.46 3.45
C GLU A 70 -0.46 22.17 3.91
N LEU A 71 -0.03 20.90 3.83
CA LEU A 71 1.28 20.45 4.28
C LEU A 71 1.91 19.51 3.24
N HIS A 72 3.23 19.48 3.27
CA HIS A 72 4.04 18.47 2.59
C HIS A 72 3.84 17.09 3.23
N VAL A 73 4.12 16.02 2.49
CA VAL A 73 3.98 14.63 2.99
C VAL A 73 5.19 13.80 2.58
N TRP A 74 5.53 12.80 3.39
CA TRP A 74 6.64 11.89 3.13
C TRP A 74 6.23 10.44 3.40
N SER A 75 6.94 9.47 2.82
CA SER A 75 6.57 8.05 2.89
C SER A 75 6.90 7.38 4.22
N GLY A 76 7.68 8.03 5.10
CA GLY A 76 8.22 7.39 6.31
C GLY A 76 9.45 6.51 6.07
N SER A 77 9.77 6.20 4.81
CA SER A 77 10.89 5.35 4.41
C SER A 77 11.92 6.13 3.61
N VAL A 78 13.20 5.94 3.93
CA VAL A 78 14.33 6.47 3.16
C VAL A 78 15.09 5.34 2.48
N VAL A 79 15.80 5.66 1.41
CA VAL A 79 16.70 4.68 0.77
C VAL A 79 17.84 4.37 1.73
N GLY A 80 18.04 3.09 2.05
CA GLY A 80 19.09 2.62 2.95
C GLY A 80 18.55 1.85 4.15
N VAL A 81 19.25 1.95 5.28
CA VAL A 81 18.90 1.25 6.52
C VAL A 81 17.80 2.04 7.25
N ASN A 82 16.57 1.53 7.20
CA ASN A 82 15.43 2.11 7.92
C ASN A 82 15.40 1.59 9.36
N GLY A 83 16.01 2.33 10.28
CA GLY A 83 15.86 2.24 11.74
C GLY A 83 16.12 0.86 12.39
N PRO A 84 16.15 0.80 13.73
CA PRO A 84 15.89 -0.45 14.45
C PRO A 84 14.38 -0.70 14.49
N TYR A 85 13.89 -1.82 13.95
CA TYR A 85 12.47 -2.25 14.00
C TYR A 85 12.05 -2.80 15.38
N HIS A 86 12.47 -2.14 16.46
CA HIS A 86 12.31 -2.60 17.83
C HIS A 86 10.85 -2.57 18.31
N ASP A 87 9.99 -1.80 17.65
CA ASP A 87 8.56 -1.68 17.92
C ASP A 87 7.72 -2.58 17.02
N PHE A 88 8.33 -3.45 16.21
CA PHE A 88 7.61 -4.38 15.36
C PHE A 88 7.22 -5.64 16.13
N VAL A 89 6.00 -6.08 15.93
CA VAL A 89 5.53 -7.38 16.44
C VAL A 89 5.92 -8.49 15.46
N HIS A 90 6.16 -9.70 15.96
CA HIS A 90 6.55 -10.84 15.15
C HIS A 90 5.47 -11.92 15.20
N THR A 91 5.13 -12.51 14.05
CA THR A 91 4.38 -13.77 14.05
C THR A 91 5.19 -14.86 14.75
N ARG A 92 4.50 -15.77 15.43
CA ARG A 92 5.12 -16.86 16.19
C ARG A 92 4.70 -18.20 15.60
N PRO A 93 5.55 -19.23 15.64
CA PRO A 93 5.14 -20.59 15.28
C PRO A 93 3.95 -21.04 16.13
N ARG A 94 3.02 -21.80 15.55
CA ARG A 94 1.95 -22.44 16.32
C ARG A 94 2.56 -23.45 17.30
N LEU A 95 2.05 -23.48 18.52
CA LEU A 95 2.51 -24.41 19.56
C LEU A 95 2.13 -25.87 19.28
N GLN A 96 1.16 -26.11 18.38
CA GLN A 96 0.74 -27.45 17.96
C GLN A 96 1.16 -27.70 16.52
N PRO A 97 1.72 -28.88 16.20
CA PRO A 97 2.16 -29.20 14.84
C PRO A 97 0.95 -29.22 13.90
N THR A 98 0.98 -28.35 12.91
CA THR A 98 0.07 -28.36 11.77
C THR A 98 0.43 -29.54 10.87
N THR A 99 -0.55 -30.35 10.47
CA THR A 99 -0.36 -31.25 9.33
C THR A 99 -0.21 -30.40 8.07
N ALA A 100 0.50 -30.85 7.03
CA ALA A 100 0.66 -30.09 5.77
C ALA A 100 -0.69 -29.65 5.15
N ALA A 101 -1.78 -30.36 5.46
CA ALA A 101 -3.15 -30.01 5.08
C ALA A 101 -3.78 -28.82 5.87
N SER A 102 -3.05 -28.21 6.81
CA SER A 102 -3.55 -27.16 7.72
C SER A 102 -2.76 -25.84 7.65
N GLN A 103 -1.87 -25.69 6.66
CA GLN A 103 -1.21 -24.40 6.44
C GLN A 103 -2.22 -23.38 5.91
N ALA A 104 -2.51 -22.37 6.73
CA ALA A 104 -3.45 -21.31 6.36
C ALA A 104 -2.85 -20.40 5.28
N VAL A 105 -3.70 -19.93 4.36
CA VAL A 105 -3.33 -18.98 3.31
C VAL A 105 -4.31 -17.81 3.35
N TYR A 106 -3.77 -16.61 3.48
CA TYR A 106 -4.55 -15.37 3.48
C TYR A 106 -3.96 -14.36 2.51
N ALA A 107 -4.81 -13.51 1.95
CA ALA A 107 -4.38 -12.30 1.27
C ALA A 107 -4.58 -11.08 2.17
N LEU A 108 -3.59 -10.19 2.18
CA LEU A 108 -3.53 -8.99 3.02
C LEU A 108 -3.33 -7.77 2.12
N ASP A 109 -4.08 -6.71 2.42
CA ASP A 109 -3.86 -5.38 1.83
C ASP A 109 -4.28 -4.29 2.83
N CYS A 110 -3.59 -3.16 2.81
CA CYS A 110 -3.81 -2.03 3.69
C CYS A 110 -4.03 -0.73 2.91
N GLU A 111 -4.92 0.11 3.43
CA GLU A 111 -5.01 1.51 3.03
C GLU A 111 -4.26 2.39 4.01
N MET A 112 -3.40 3.27 3.50
CA MET A 112 -2.56 4.15 4.32
C MET A 112 -2.89 5.63 4.12
N SER A 113 -2.71 6.39 5.19
CA SER A 113 -2.79 7.85 5.21
C SER A 113 -1.45 8.46 5.62
N TYR A 114 -1.18 9.69 5.18
CA TYR A 114 0.02 10.42 5.57
C TYR A 114 -0.15 11.06 6.94
N THR A 115 0.82 10.83 7.81
CA THR A 115 0.97 11.46 9.13
C THR A 115 2.30 12.22 9.19
N GLY A 116 2.59 12.85 10.33
CA GLY A 116 3.90 13.41 10.60
C GLY A 116 5.05 12.40 10.58
N ARG A 117 4.75 11.12 10.80
CA ARG A 117 5.75 10.04 10.86
C ARG A 117 5.92 9.27 9.55
N GLY A 118 5.12 9.59 8.53
CA GLY A 118 5.17 8.92 7.24
C GLY A 118 3.80 8.37 6.85
N LEU A 119 3.79 7.25 6.11
CA LEU A 119 2.57 6.52 5.85
C LEU A 119 2.24 5.61 7.04
N ASP A 120 1.05 5.79 7.62
CA ASP A 120 0.50 4.91 8.65
C ASP A 120 -0.75 4.21 8.12
N VAL A 121 -0.97 2.98 8.60
CA VAL A 121 -2.16 2.18 8.25
C VAL A 121 -3.43 2.86 8.78
N THR A 122 -4.45 2.90 7.94
CA THR A 122 -5.77 3.45 8.26
C THR A 122 -6.93 2.51 7.97
N LYS A 123 -6.69 1.48 7.17
CA LYS A 123 -7.60 0.34 6.99
C LYS A 123 -6.77 -0.90 6.67
N VAL A 124 -7.20 -2.06 7.16
CA VAL A 124 -6.59 -3.35 6.81
C VAL A 124 -7.69 -4.33 6.43
N SER A 125 -7.43 -5.16 5.42
CA SER A 125 -8.30 -6.27 5.04
C SER A 125 -7.50 -7.57 4.94
N LEU A 126 -8.06 -8.65 5.48
CA LEU A 126 -7.55 -10.02 5.38
C LEU A 126 -8.61 -10.91 4.75
N VAL A 127 -8.23 -11.64 3.70
CA VAL A 127 -9.13 -12.47 2.88
C VAL A 127 -8.64 -13.91 2.84
N ALA A 128 -9.55 -14.87 3.01
CA ALA A 128 -9.25 -16.29 2.95
C ALA A 128 -9.02 -16.77 1.50
N LEU A 129 -8.46 -17.98 1.37
CA LEU A 129 -8.22 -18.65 0.08
C LEU A 129 -9.45 -18.69 -0.85
N ASN A 130 -10.65 -18.81 -0.28
CA ASN A 130 -11.92 -18.83 -1.04
C ASN A 130 -12.45 -17.42 -1.40
N GLY A 131 -11.68 -16.37 -1.13
CA GLY A 131 -12.05 -14.97 -1.41
C GLY A 131 -13.01 -14.35 -0.38
N GLN A 132 -13.34 -15.04 0.72
CA GLN A 132 -14.18 -14.47 1.78
C GLN A 132 -13.39 -13.54 2.69
N LEU A 133 -14.03 -12.45 3.11
CA LEU A 133 -13.49 -11.50 4.07
C LEU A 133 -13.40 -12.15 5.46
N VAL A 134 -12.20 -12.14 6.05
CA VAL A 134 -11.93 -12.73 7.36
C VAL A 134 -11.79 -11.64 8.42
N TYR A 135 -11.12 -10.56 8.07
CA TYR A 135 -10.87 -9.44 8.97
C TYR A 135 -10.88 -8.13 8.17
N GLU A 136 -11.61 -7.13 8.64
CA GLU A 136 -11.53 -5.78 8.10
C GLU A 136 -11.80 -4.76 9.20
N HIS A 137 -10.86 -3.83 9.39
CA HIS A 137 -11.03 -2.76 10.35
C HIS A 137 -10.34 -1.48 9.90
N TYR A 138 -10.97 -0.35 10.21
CA TYR A 138 -10.32 0.95 10.22
C TYR A 138 -9.36 1.03 11.40
N VAL A 139 -8.21 1.66 11.16
CA VAL A 139 -7.15 1.86 12.15
C VAL A 139 -6.97 3.35 12.40
N ARG A 140 -6.87 3.73 13.67
CA ARG A 140 -6.51 5.09 14.08
C ARG A 140 -4.99 5.15 14.27
N PRO A 141 -4.26 5.91 13.44
CA PRO A 141 -2.84 6.16 13.67
C PRO A 141 -2.62 6.91 15.00
N ASP A 142 -1.48 6.68 15.64
CA ASP A 142 -1.08 7.40 16.85
C ASP A 142 -0.75 8.87 16.57
N ALA A 143 -0.22 9.15 15.37
CA ALA A 143 0.11 10.48 14.91
C ALA A 143 -1.07 11.12 14.15
N ASP A 144 -1.18 12.45 14.23
CA ASP A 144 -2.21 13.17 13.49
C ASP A 144 -2.07 12.97 11.98
N ILE A 145 -3.20 12.69 11.34
CA ILE A 145 -3.29 12.55 9.89
C ILE A 145 -3.19 13.93 9.25
N VAL A 146 -2.21 14.06 8.37
CA VAL A 146 -1.94 15.23 7.54
C VAL A 146 -2.74 15.18 6.25
N ASP A 147 -2.83 13.99 5.66
CA ASP A 147 -3.64 13.73 4.47
C ASP A 147 -4.12 12.28 4.46
N TYR A 148 -5.44 12.09 4.40
CA TYR A 148 -6.08 10.78 4.32
C TYR A 148 -5.73 9.98 3.06
N ASN A 149 -5.13 10.64 2.06
CA ASN A 149 -4.78 10.06 0.78
C ASN A 149 -6.00 9.47 0.05
N THR A 150 -7.21 10.03 0.28
CA THR A 150 -8.52 9.46 -0.07
C THR A 150 -8.65 9.05 -1.54
N ARG A 151 -7.98 9.75 -2.46
CA ARG A 151 -7.94 9.35 -3.88
C ARG A 151 -7.44 7.92 -4.09
N TYR A 152 -6.51 7.48 -3.24
CA TYR A 152 -5.91 6.16 -3.30
C TYR A 152 -6.46 5.27 -2.20
N SER A 153 -6.60 5.78 -0.97
CA SER A 153 -7.00 4.97 0.18
C SER A 153 -8.50 4.69 0.29
N GLY A 154 -9.33 5.55 -0.32
CA GLY A 154 -10.78 5.56 -0.10
C GLY A 154 -11.21 6.00 1.31
N VAL A 155 -10.27 6.16 2.25
CA VAL A 155 -10.53 6.51 3.64
C VAL A 155 -10.82 8.00 3.77
N THR A 156 -11.83 8.34 4.56
CA THR A 156 -12.18 9.71 4.91
C THR A 156 -12.07 9.98 6.40
N ALA A 157 -12.03 11.26 6.76
CA ALA A 157 -12.08 11.68 8.16
C ALA A 157 -13.36 11.21 8.88
N LYS A 158 -14.46 10.95 8.16
CA LYS A 158 -15.70 10.43 8.74
C LYS A 158 -15.54 8.97 9.16
N ASP A 159 -14.84 8.17 8.36
CA ASP A 159 -14.63 6.74 8.64
C ASP A 159 -13.83 6.56 9.93
N LEU A 160 -12.79 7.37 10.15
CA LEU A 160 -11.95 7.29 11.36
C LEU A 160 -12.57 7.94 12.61
N ARG A 161 -13.68 8.67 12.46
CA ARG A 161 -14.50 9.17 13.58
C ARG A 161 -15.63 8.23 13.98
N SER A 162 -15.91 7.22 13.17
CA SER A 162 -16.98 6.26 13.44
C SER A 162 -16.68 5.39 14.68
N SER A 163 -17.73 4.83 15.27
CA SER A 163 -17.59 3.81 16.32
C SER A 163 -17.00 2.53 15.73
N GLY A 164 -16.00 1.93 16.38
CA GLY A 164 -15.40 0.65 15.97
C GLY A 164 -14.04 0.74 15.28
N VAL A 165 -13.45 1.93 15.20
CA VAL A 165 -12.05 2.12 14.77
C VAL A 165 -11.11 1.60 15.86
N LYS A 166 -10.14 0.76 15.47
CA LYS A 166 -9.16 0.14 16.38
C LYS A 166 -7.85 0.90 16.39
N THR A 167 -7.08 0.76 17.47
CA THR A 167 -5.68 1.16 17.51
C THR A 167 -4.81 0.16 16.74
N LEU A 168 -3.60 0.57 16.35
CA LEU A 168 -2.64 -0.33 15.69
C LEU A 168 -2.36 -1.58 16.55
N ALA A 169 -2.18 -1.39 17.87
CA ALA A 169 -1.90 -2.50 18.79
C ALA A 169 -3.04 -3.53 18.87
N GLU A 170 -4.30 -3.08 18.82
CA GLU A 170 -5.45 -3.97 18.79
C GLU A 170 -5.49 -4.76 17.47
N VAL A 171 -5.28 -4.10 16.34
CA VAL A 171 -5.21 -4.76 15.03
C VAL A 171 -4.06 -5.77 14.98
N GLN A 172 -2.88 -5.42 15.49
CA GLN A 172 -1.74 -6.33 15.58
C GLN A 172 -2.09 -7.57 16.40
N ARG A 173 -2.72 -7.41 17.57
CA ARG A 173 -3.15 -8.54 18.40
C ARG A 173 -4.14 -9.43 17.65
N ASP A 174 -5.16 -8.85 17.04
CA ASP A 174 -6.17 -9.61 16.30
C ASP A 174 -5.52 -10.37 15.12
N LEU A 175 -4.62 -9.74 14.37
CA LEU A 175 -3.89 -10.39 13.30
C LEU A 175 -3.05 -11.55 13.85
N LEU A 176 -2.31 -11.36 14.94
CA LEU A 176 -1.49 -12.43 15.56
C LEU A 176 -2.31 -13.61 16.11
N GLU A 177 -3.61 -13.45 16.33
CA GLU A 177 -4.53 -14.56 16.65
C GLU A 177 -4.97 -15.32 15.40
N LEU A 178 -5.03 -14.65 14.25
CA LEU A 178 -5.44 -15.22 12.96
C LEU A 178 -4.28 -15.86 12.19
N ILE A 179 -3.09 -15.25 12.26
CA ILE A 179 -1.91 -15.61 11.46
C ILE A 179 -0.73 -15.99 12.35
N ASP A 180 -0.09 -17.12 12.02
CA ASP A 180 1.13 -17.61 12.69
C ASP A 180 2.36 -17.46 11.78
N ALA A 181 3.52 -17.98 12.19
CA ALA A 181 4.74 -17.90 11.40
C ALA A 181 4.70 -18.69 10.07
N ASP A 182 3.90 -19.76 10.02
CA ASP A 182 3.83 -20.68 8.86
C ASP A 182 2.69 -20.32 7.90
N THR A 183 1.77 -19.45 8.30
CA THR A 183 0.68 -18.94 7.48
C THR A 183 1.25 -18.21 6.26
N ILE A 184 0.79 -18.56 5.05
CA ILE A 184 1.22 -17.88 3.83
C ILE A 184 0.42 -16.58 3.67
N LEU A 185 1.09 -15.43 3.66
CA LEU A 185 0.46 -14.16 3.31
C LEU A 185 0.73 -13.79 1.85
N ILE A 186 -0.34 -13.52 1.12
CA ILE A 186 -0.33 -13.09 -0.27
C ILE A 186 -0.69 -11.59 -0.34
N GLY A 187 -0.02 -10.82 -1.19
CA GLY A 187 -0.38 -9.42 -1.41
C GLY A 187 0.37 -8.81 -2.60
N HIS A 188 0.37 -7.48 -2.72
CA HIS A 188 1.02 -6.77 -3.82
C HIS A 188 1.89 -5.61 -3.32
N GLY A 189 3.20 -5.84 -3.21
CA GLY A 189 4.10 -4.86 -2.58
C GLY A 189 3.97 -4.85 -1.06
N LEU A 190 3.90 -6.04 -0.45
CA LEU A 190 3.64 -6.29 0.97
C LEU A 190 4.66 -5.60 1.90
N ASP A 191 5.80 -5.17 1.37
CA ASP A 191 6.79 -4.41 2.11
C ASP A 191 6.25 -3.08 2.67
N ASN A 192 5.25 -2.48 2.00
CA ASN A 192 4.58 -1.29 2.49
C ASN A 192 3.54 -1.62 3.57
N ASP A 193 2.71 -2.63 3.34
CA ASP A 193 1.68 -3.10 4.28
C ASP A 193 2.28 -3.54 5.61
N LEU A 194 3.28 -4.42 5.58
CA LEU A 194 3.94 -4.95 6.77
C LEU A 194 4.70 -3.86 7.55
N ARG A 195 5.26 -2.88 6.84
CA ARG A 195 5.88 -1.71 7.48
C ARG A 195 4.85 -0.83 8.18
N ALA A 196 3.73 -0.54 7.52
CA ALA A 196 2.64 0.26 8.10
C ALA A 196 1.98 -0.44 9.30
N LEU A 197 1.84 -1.77 9.23
CA LEU A 197 1.36 -2.62 10.33
C LEU A 197 2.40 -2.84 11.43
N ARG A 198 3.66 -2.47 11.21
CA ARG A 198 4.80 -2.79 12.09
C ARG A 198 4.82 -4.27 12.47
N LEU A 199 4.66 -5.14 11.47
CA LEU A 199 4.57 -6.59 11.61
C LEU A 199 5.69 -7.26 10.83
N VAL A 200 6.48 -8.10 11.49
CA VAL A 200 7.46 -8.97 10.85
C VAL A 200 6.84 -10.35 10.64
N HIS A 201 6.77 -10.75 9.38
CA HIS A 201 6.31 -12.06 8.94
C HIS A 201 7.18 -12.53 7.76
N HIS A 202 7.55 -13.82 7.73
CA HIS A 202 8.54 -14.34 6.77
C HIS A 202 7.95 -15.15 5.63
N THR A 203 6.76 -15.72 5.79
CA THR A 203 6.14 -16.64 4.83
C THR A 203 5.25 -15.88 3.86
N LEU A 204 5.88 -15.21 2.89
CA LEU A 204 5.22 -14.25 1.99
C LEU A 204 5.21 -14.70 0.53
N ILE A 205 4.12 -14.40 -0.17
CA ILE A 205 4.03 -14.40 -1.63
C ILE A 205 3.61 -13.01 -2.11
N ASP A 206 4.56 -12.29 -2.70
CA ASP A 206 4.28 -10.97 -3.25
C ASP A 206 4.00 -11.06 -4.76
N THR A 207 2.77 -10.73 -5.16
CA THR A 207 2.35 -10.77 -6.57
C THR A 207 3.13 -9.79 -7.45
N SER A 208 3.67 -8.69 -6.90
CA SER A 208 4.52 -7.76 -7.65
C SER A 208 5.88 -8.37 -8.03
N ILE A 209 6.32 -9.41 -7.30
CA ILE A 209 7.53 -10.19 -7.57
C ILE A 209 7.18 -11.43 -8.38
N ALA A 210 6.09 -12.12 -8.01
CA ALA A 210 5.62 -13.32 -8.69
C ALA A 210 5.32 -13.03 -10.18
N PHE A 211 4.82 -11.83 -10.50
CA PHE A 211 4.56 -11.41 -11.88
C PHE A 211 5.58 -10.35 -12.34
N PRO A 212 6.81 -10.76 -12.70
CA PRO A 212 7.90 -9.82 -12.97
C PRO A 212 7.57 -8.90 -14.15
N HIS A 213 8.10 -7.68 -14.10
CA HIS A 213 8.06 -6.74 -15.22
C HIS A 213 9.10 -7.14 -16.28
N SER A 214 8.81 -6.95 -17.56
CA SER A 214 9.72 -7.32 -18.67
C SER A 214 11.08 -6.61 -18.60
N SER A 215 11.10 -5.36 -18.11
CA SER A 215 12.33 -4.58 -17.87
C SER A 215 13.08 -4.93 -16.57
N GLY A 216 12.60 -5.90 -15.78
CA GLY A 216 13.20 -6.27 -14.50
C GLY A 216 13.08 -5.20 -13.41
N PHE A 217 13.70 -5.45 -12.25
CA PHE A 217 13.75 -4.50 -11.14
C PHE A 217 14.52 -3.23 -11.52
N PRO A 218 14.14 -2.05 -10.97
CA PRO A 218 13.13 -1.82 -9.93
C PRO A 218 11.68 -1.69 -10.45
N TYR A 219 11.42 -1.89 -11.74
CA TYR A 219 10.08 -1.76 -12.32
C TYR A 219 9.18 -2.92 -11.90
N ARG A 220 7.99 -2.59 -11.37
CA ARG A 220 6.95 -3.56 -10.98
C ARG A 220 5.68 -3.32 -11.81
N ARG A 221 4.94 -4.38 -12.14
CA ARG A 221 3.62 -4.25 -12.78
C ARG A 221 2.59 -3.87 -11.73
N ALA A 222 1.71 -2.91 -12.04
CA ALA A 222 0.61 -2.55 -11.15
C ALA A 222 -0.44 -3.67 -11.06
N LEU A 223 -1.04 -3.88 -9.89
CA LEU A 223 -2.07 -4.89 -9.67
C LEU A 223 -3.20 -4.84 -10.71
N ARG A 224 -3.76 -3.64 -10.96
CA ARG A 224 -4.80 -3.45 -12.00
C ARG A 224 -4.41 -3.92 -13.40
N HIS A 225 -3.12 -3.86 -13.74
CA HIS A 225 -2.64 -4.35 -15.03
C HIS A 225 -2.57 -5.88 -15.03
N LEU A 226 -2.11 -6.48 -13.94
CA LEU A 226 -2.08 -7.94 -13.78
C LEU A 226 -3.48 -8.53 -13.83
N THR A 227 -4.46 -7.97 -13.11
CA THR A 227 -5.84 -8.47 -13.13
C THR A 227 -6.47 -8.33 -14.50
N LYS A 228 -6.23 -7.21 -15.19
CA LYS A 228 -6.74 -7.01 -16.55
C LYS A 228 -6.15 -8.01 -17.53
N THR A 229 -4.84 -8.25 -17.45
CA THR A 229 -4.14 -9.17 -18.37
C THR A 229 -4.47 -10.63 -18.11
N HIS A 230 -4.50 -11.06 -16.85
CA HIS A 230 -4.59 -12.48 -16.50
C HIS A 230 -6.00 -12.94 -16.12
N LEU A 231 -6.80 -12.08 -15.51
CA LEU A 231 -8.16 -12.40 -15.05
C LEU A 231 -9.25 -11.75 -15.91
N ASN A 232 -8.88 -10.96 -16.93
CA ASN A 232 -9.78 -10.14 -17.73
C ASN A 232 -10.75 -9.29 -16.87
N ARG A 233 -10.26 -8.82 -15.71
CA ARG A 233 -11.03 -8.01 -14.76
C ARG A 233 -10.35 -6.68 -14.52
N GLU A 234 -11.13 -5.60 -14.68
CA GLU A 234 -10.72 -4.27 -14.28
C GLU A 234 -11.05 -4.04 -12.80
N ILE A 235 -10.07 -3.53 -12.06
CA ILE A 235 -10.18 -3.09 -10.66
C ILE A 235 -9.62 -1.67 -10.59
N GLN A 236 -9.93 -0.93 -9.52
CA GLN A 236 -9.44 0.45 -9.34
C GLN A 236 -9.83 1.38 -10.52
N SER A 237 -10.94 1.10 -11.23
CA SER A 237 -11.33 1.77 -12.48
C SER A 237 -11.88 3.20 -12.33
N GLY A 238 -11.63 3.86 -11.19
CA GLY A 238 -12.03 5.24 -10.95
C GLY A 238 -11.08 6.26 -11.59
N ASP A 239 -11.58 7.46 -11.86
CA ASP A 239 -10.80 8.66 -12.22
C ASP A 239 -10.04 9.26 -11.01
N GLY A 240 -10.00 8.53 -9.89
CA GLY A 240 -9.52 9.00 -8.59
C GLY A 240 -10.58 9.70 -7.75
N ALA A 241 -11.87 9.68 -8.15
CA ALA A 241 -12.99 10.11 -7.32
C ALA A 241 -13.39 9.06 -6.26
N THR A 242 -13.27 7.78 -6.60
CA THR A 242 -13.38 6.65 -5.67
C THR A 242 -11.99 6.09 -5.39
N GLY A 243 -11.60 6.07 -4.12
CA GLY A 243 -10.35 5.43 -3.71
C GLY A 243 -10.40 3.92 -3.87
N HIS A 244 -9.27 3.27 -3.62
CA HIS A 244 -9.15 1.82 -3.69
C HIS A 244 -9.88 1.16 -2.53
N SER A 245 -10.01 -0.16 -2.63
CA SER A 245 -10.60 -1.00 -1.61
C SER A 245 -9.64 -2.13 -1.30
N SER A 246 -9.06 -2.09 -0.10
CA SER A 246 -8.20 -3.15 0.40
C SER A 246 -8.81 -4.55 0.32
N PHE A 247 -10.15 -4.67 0.42
CA PHE A 247 -10.83 -5.94 0.19
C PHE A 247 -10.79 -6.39 -1.28
N GLU A 248 -11.03 -5.47 -2.23
CA GLU A 248 -10.94 -5.79 -3.67
C GLU A 248 -9.51 -6.18 -4.04
N ASP A 249 -8.53 -5.43 -3.55
CA ASP A 249 -7.11 -5.61 -3.89
C ASP A 249 -6.54 -6.91 -3.28
N SER A 250 -6.83 -7.21 -2.01
CA SER A 250 -6.44 -8.48 -1.38
C SER A 250 -7.08 -9.69 -2.08
N ARG A 251 -8.38 -9.62 -2.40
CA ARG A 251 -9.06 -10.67 -3.15
C ARG A 251 -8.47 -10.85 -4.55
N ALA A 252 -8.13 -9.77 -5.24
CA ALA A 252 -7.47 -9.82 -6.54
C ALA A 252 -6.10 -10.49 -6.49
N CYS A 253 -5.31 -10.22 -5.44
CA CYS A 253 -4.02 -10.90 -5.22
C CYS A 253 -4.19 -12.41 -5.05
N MET A 254 -5.17 -12.83 -4.24
CA MET A 254 -5.49 -14.24 -4.04
C MET A 254 -5.85 -14.93 -5.36
N GLU A 255 -6.78 -14.35 -6.11
CA GLU A 255 -7.25 -14.91 -7.38
C GLU A 255 -6.15 -14.97 -8.45
N LEU A 256 -5.25 -13.97 -8.50
CA LEU A 256 -4.10 -13.98 -9.39
C LEU A 256 -3.15 -15.15 -9.10
N MET A 257 -2.86 -15.41 -7.82
CA MET A 257 -2.00 -16.53 -7.45
C MET A 257 -2.66 -17.88 -7.72
N LEU A 258 -3.96 -18.03 -7.42
CA LEU A 258 -4.70 -19.24 -7.74
C LEU A 258 -4.78 -19.51 -9.25
N TRP A 259 -4.95 -18.45 -10.07
CA TRP A 259 -4.89 -18.55 -11.52
C TRP A 259 -3.52 -19.05 -11.97
N ARG A 260 -2.44 -18.47 -11.46
CA ARG A 260 -1.07 -18.85 -11.82
C ARG A 260 -0.76 -20.30 -11.47
N VAL A 261 -1.08 -20.74 -10.25
CA VAL A 261 -0.84 -22.13 -9.81
C VAL A 261 -1.58 -23.11 -10.71
N ARG A 262 -2.82 -22.79 -11.11
CA ARG A 262 -3.58 -23.64 -12.04
C ARG A 262 -2.91 -23.76 -13.40
N CYS A 263 -2.43 -22.65 -13.96
CA CYS A 263 -1.70 -22.67 -15.23
C CYS A 263 -0.40 -23.48 -15.15
N GLU A 264 0.33 -23.39 -14.04
CA GLU A 264 1.56 -24.17 -13.82
C GLU A 264 1.26 -25.67 -13.71
N LEU A 265 0.21 -26.06 -12.98
CA LEU A 265 -0.22 -27.46 -12.86
C LEU A 265 -0.71 -28.05 -14.20
N GLU A 266 -1.44 -27.26 -14.99
CA GLU A 266 -1.89 -27.66 -16.33
C GLU A 266 -0.69 -27.84 -17.29
N ALA A 267 0.31 -26.94 -17.21
CA ALA A 267 1.52 -27.04 -18.02
C ALA A 267 2.33 -28.31 -17.70
N ASP A 268 2.48 -28.64 -16.41
CA ASP A 268 3.21 -29.83 -15.96
C ASP A 268 2.49 -31.12 -16.39
N SER A 269 1.15 -31.12 -16.43
CA SER A 269 0.37 -32.27 -16.90
C SER A 269 0.47 -32.54 -18.41
N SER A 270 0.97 -31.58 -19.20
CA SER A 270 1.02 -31.68 -20.66
C SER A 270 2.25 -32.42 -21.23
N TRP A 271 3.19 -32.83 -20.38
CA TRP A 271 4.43 -33.54 -20.77
C TRP A 271 4.40 -35.06 -20.53
N ASP A 272 3.29 -35.59 -20.00
CA ASP A 272 3.12 -37.01 -19.65
C ASP A 272 2.29 -37.83 -20.66
N ASP A 273 2.00 -37.30 -21.86
CA ASP A 273 1.37 -38.00 -23.00
C ASP A 273 2.33 -38.13 -24.20
#